data_AF-W3Y547-F1
#
_entry.id   AF-W3Y547-F1
#
_cell.length_a   1.000
_cell.length_b   1.000
_cell.length_c   1.000
_cell.angle_alpha   90.00
_cell.angle_beta   90.00
_cell.angle_gamma   90.00
#
_symmetry.space_group_name_H-M   'P 1'
#
loop_
_entity.id
_entity.type
_entity.pdbx_description
1 polymer ?
#
loop_
_entity_poly.entity_id
_entity_poly.type
_entity_poly.pdbx_seq_one_letter_code
_entity_poly.pdbx_strand_id
1 'polypeptide(L)'
;MLRNIVLAIAVSVFIVSPVYALDIDLPGADSSVPANAYMNYNYTDKALETALSEKEAVVTERLDRLHYRQQEKEKRIQYSTNTLRGIKGHSTVIRLHSGGDSMRLSMPFASQFGTYDTDKESQMLVIDNDQASFSITEDDTRKLIRSIKDNTVDNSESKCFSYQSLQNALWFKEIKRTETGKDIHTTGILITNPKNRAKAYRLTFTDDGSSKASTFTEHSVEHLLANYIVPSIQFLPDEDVYSENKELNGFTYKAPKGIHQDISYDMNDEAIHVYTSDGYGQTVTVDEKSLADNSLTGQYTKMLEFMTEYSINLGIANPEYAVVWNDGVPSVLIDAYNPNGSSLLVIFTYDGKRMLMNWIAYDVTKIKLSHEEIRNMAEFVKVKNMDSYINTKWQPLSEEYMLI
;
A
#
# COMPACT_ATOMS: atom_id res chain seq x y z
N MET A 1 -30.66 0.96 -23.09
CA MET A 1 -29.95 0.68 -24.36
C MET A 1 -28.81 1.66 -24.48
N LEU A 2 -27.64 1.30 -23.93
CA LEU A 2 -26.43 2.13 -23.96
C LEU A 2 -25.75 1.94 -25.32
N ARG A 3 -25.65 3.01 -26.11
CA ARG A 3 -25.00 3.03 -27.43
C ARG A 3 -23.65 3.72 -27.30
N ASN A 4 -22.60 2.99 -27.68
CA ASN A 4 -21.32 3.40 -28.25
C ASN A 4 -20.65 4.68 -27.69
N ILE A 5 -19.56 4.49 -26.93
CA ILE A 5 -18.51 5.52 -26.79
C ILE A 5 -17.30 5.04 -27.60
N VAL A 6 -16.96 5.80 -28.63
CA VAL A 6 -15.79 5.62 -29.50
C VAL A 6 -14.61 6.35 -28.86
N LEU A 7 -13.50 5.63 -28.68
CA LEU A 7 -12.23 6.11 -28.13
C LEU A 7 -11.49 6.94 -29.19
N ALA A 8 -11.25 8.22 -28.93
CA ALA A 8 -10.34 9.06 -29.70
C ALA A 8 -8.97 9.09 -29.00
N ILE A 9 -7.95 8.49 -29.61
CA ILE A 9 -6.58 8.47 -29.09
C ILE A 9 -5.88 9.75 -29.54
N ALA A 10 -5.63 10.67 -28.61
CA ALA A 10 -4.75 11.82 -28.82
C ALA A 10 -3.38 11.51 -28.20
N VAL A 11 -2.35 11.40 -29.06
CA VAL A 11 -0.95 11.27 -28.63
C VAL A 11 -0.52 12.62 -28.04
N SER A 12 -0.35 12.67 -26.72
CA SER A 12 0.12 13.86 -26.01
C SER A 12 1.57 13.65 -25.59
N VAL A 13 2.44 14.57 -26.03
CA VAL A 13 3.86 14.62 -25.69
C VAL A 13 4.00 15.02 -24.21
N PHE A 14 4.72 14.21 -23.45
CA PHE A 14 4.99 14.43 -22.02
C PHE A 14 5.80 15.72 -21.80
N ILE A 15 5.28 16.62 -20.97
CA ILE A 15 6.10 17.60 -20.25
C ILE A 15 6.37 16.98 -18.87
N VAL A 16 7.51 16.32 -18.73
CA VAL A 16 7.99 15.86 -17.42
C VAL A 16 8.51 17.12 -16.71
N SER A 17 7.74 17.63 -15.75
CA SER A 17 8.24 18.62 -14.80
C SER A 17 9.50 18.05 -14.13
N PRO A 18 10.60 18.81 -13.98
CA PRO A 18 11.79 18.31 -13.31
C PRO A 18 11.44 17.92 -11.87
N VAL A 19 11.49 16.62 -11.58
CA VAL A 19 11.36 16.11 -10.21
C VAL A 19 12.70 16.37 -9.53
N TYR A 20 12.69 17.17 -8.47
CA TYR A 20 13.88 17.42 -7.68
C TYR A 20 14.30 16.14 -6.94
N ALA A 21 15.61 16.00 -6.73
CA ALA A 21 16.19 15.00 -5.86
C ALA A 21 15.66 15.13 -4.42
N LEU A 22 15.56 14.01 -3.72
CA LEU A 22 15.33 14.03 -2.28
C LEU A 22 16.58 14.56 -1.56
N ASP A 23 16.43 15.63 -0.77
CA ASP A 23 17.50 16.19 0.05
C ASP A 23 17.08 16.13 1.53
N ILE A 24 17.47 15.03 2.19
CA ILE A 24 17.18 14.78 3.60
C ILE A 24 18.48 14.48 4.35
N ASP A 25 18.70 15.19 5.46
CA ASP A 25 19.93 15.05 6.26
C ASP A 25 19.87 13.82 7.19
N LEU A 26 19.73 12.64 6.60
CA LEU A 26 19.63 11.35 7.30
C LEU A 26 20.68 10.34 6.82
N PRO A 27 21.16 9.43 7.69
CA PRO A 27 21.94 8.28 7.25
C PRO A 27 21.18 7.50 6.16
N GLY A 28 21.91 7.09 5.11
CA GLY A 28 21.35 6.37 3.97
C GLY A 28 20.65 7.24 2.91
N ALA A 29 20.50 8.55 3.13
CA ALA A 29 19.93 9.46 2.14
C ALA A 29 20.69 9.44 0.81
N ASP A 30 19.96 9.43 -0.29
CA ASP A 30 20.48 9.33 -1.65
C ASP A 30 19.79 10.36 -2.55
N SER A 31 20.54 11.43 -2.87
CA SER A 31 20.08 12.50 -3.76
C SER A 31 19.78 12.05 -5.19
N SER A 32 20.10 10.80 -5.58
CA SER A 32 19.69 10.27 -6.88
C SER A 32 18.23 9.79 -6.88
N VAL A 33 17.63 9.55 -5.71
CA VAL A 33 16.24 9.12 -5.60
C VAL A 33 15.30 10.30 -5.85
N PRO A 34 14.33 10.18 -6.79
CA PRO A 34 13.35 11.24 -7.04
C PRO A 34 12.48 11.52 -5.82
N ALA A 35 12.18 12.79 -5.57
CA ALA A 35 11.35 13.21 -4.42
C ALA A 35 9.89 12.71 -4.46
N ASN A 36 9.45 11.99 -5.49
CA ASN A 36 8.11 11.38 -5.58
C ASN A 36 8.17 9.85 -5.65
N ALA A 37 9.33 9.22 -5.47
CA ALA A 37 9.50 7.77 -5.57
C ALA A 37 8.61 6.97 -4.59
N TYR A 38 8.16 7.61 -3.50
CA TYR A 38 7.28 7.02 -2.51
C TYR A 38 5.77 7.18 -2.80
N MET A 39 5.40 8.11 -3.68
CA MET A 39 4.00 8.44 -3.95
C MET A 39 3.30 7.34 -4.74
N ASN A 40 4.07 6.60 -5.53
CA ASN A 40 3.58 5.55 -6.41
C ASN A 40 3.84 4.18 -5.75
N TYR A 41 2.89 3.25 -5.86
CA TYR A 41 3.09 1.86 -5.38
C TYR A 41 3.89 1.01 -6.35
N ASN A 42 4.74 1.65 -7.14
CA ASN A 42 5.45 1.05 -8.26
C ASN A 42 6.95 1.05 -8.00
N TYR A 43 7.34 0.64 -6.79
CA TYR A 43 8.74 0.42 -6.50
C TYR A 43 9.28 -0.64 -7.46
N THR A 44 10.41 -0.31 -8.06
CA THR A 44 11.12 -1.22 -8.92
C THR A 44 12.59 -1.24 -8.54
N ASP A 45 13.15 -2.44 -8.55
CA ASP A 45 14.57 -2.65 -8.41
C ASP A 45 15.10 -3.44 -9.60
N LYS A 46 16.42 -3.55 -9.66
CA LYS A 46 17.08 -4.27 -10.74
C LYS A 46 16.64 -5.74 -10.83
N ALA A 47 16.34 -6.38 -9.70
CA ALA A 47 15.94 -7.78 -9.67
C ALA A 47 14.52 -7.97 -10.24
N LEU A 48 13.58 -7.10 -9.88
CA LEU A 48 12.23 -7.08 -10.42
C LEU A 48 12.24 -6.81 -11.93
N GLU A 49 12.94 -5.76 -12.39
CA GLU A 49 13.00 -5.45 -13.83
C GLU A 49 13.64 -6.59 -14.64
N THR A 50 14.67 -7.24 -14.09
CA THR A 50 15.29 -8.42 -14.73
C THR A 50 14.27 -9.56 -14.83
N ALA A 51 13.55 -9.87 -13.75
CA ALA A 51 12.54 -10.93 -13.74
C ALA A 51 11.38 -10.64 -14.70
N LEU A 52 10.94 -9.37 -14.81
CA LEU A 52 9.91 -8.96 -15.75
C LEU A 52 10.37 -9.12 -17.21
N SER A 53 11.60 -8.69 -17.52
CA SER A 53 12.17 -8.84 -18.86
C SER A 53 12.34 -10.31 -19.27
N GLU A 54 12.81 -11.15 -18.35
CA GLU A 54 12.89 -12.60 -18.57
C GLU A 54 11.51 -13.22 -18.82
N LYS A 55 10.50 -12.83 -18.02
CA LYS A 55 9.12 -13.30 -18.20
C LYS A 55 8.56 -12.91 -19.56
N GLU A 56 8.76 -11.65 -19.97
CA GLU A 56 8.35 -11.16 -21.29
C GLU A 56 9.00 -11.97 -22.42
N ALA A 57 10.31 -12.22 -22.35
CA ALA A 57 11.04 -12.99 -23.36
C ALA A 57 10.49 -14.43 -23.49
N VAL A 58 10.30 -15.12 -22.36
CA VAL A 58 9.79 -16.50 -22.31
C VAL A 58 8.36 -16.58 -22.87
N VAL A 59 7.49 -15.64 -22.49
CA VAL A 59 6.10 -15.60 -22.97
C VAL A 59 6.06 -15.29 -24.46
N THR A 60 6.87 -14.34 -24.93
CA THR A 60 6.97 -13.97 -26.35
C THR A 60 7.38 -15.17 -27.21
N GLU A 61 8.46 -15.86 -26.84
CA GLU A 61 8.95 -17.05 -27.56
C GLU A 61 7.86 -18.13 -27.67
N ARG A 62 7.15 -18.38 -26.56
CA ARG A 62 6.04 -19.36 -26.53
C ARG A 62 4.91 -18.96 -27.48
N LEU A 63 4.51 -17.69 -27.49
CA LEU A 63 3.40 -17.21 -28.31
C LEU A 63 3.77 -17.14 -29.80
N ASP A 64 5.04 -16.87 -30.12
CA ASP A 64 5.58 -16.94 -31.48
C ASP A 64 5.49 -18.36 -32.04
N ARG A 65 5.92 -19.35 -31.25
CA ARG A 65 5.82 -20.77 -31.61
C ARG A 65 4.38 -21.26 -31.81
N LEU A 66 3.42 -20.64 -31.12
CA LEU A 66 2.00 -20.95 -31.24
C LEU A 66 1.29 -20.12 -32.33
N HIS A 67 2.03 -19.27 -33.06
CA HIS A 67 1.52 -18.45 -34.16
C HIS A 67 0.35 -17.52 -33.79
N TYR A 68 0.36 -16.98 -32.55
CA TYR A 68 -0.63 -15.98 -32.13
C TYR A 68 -0.56 -14.70 -32.99
N ARG A 69 -1.67 -13.97 -33.08
CA ARG A 69 -1.67 -12.64 -33.72
C ARG A 69 -0.99 -11.62 -32.82
N GLN A 70 -0.39 -10.59 -33.42
CA GLN A 70 0.36 -9.56 -32.69
C GLN A 70 -0.43 -8.93 -31.54
N GLN A 71 -1.69 -8.54 -31.79
CA GLN A 71 -2.56 -7.95 -30.76
C GLN A 71 -2.82 -8.91 -29.58
N GLU A 72 -2.93 -10.21 -29.84
CA GLU A 72 -3.15 -11.22 -28.79
C GLU A 72 -1.86 -11.46 -28.00
N LYS A 73 -0.70 -11.36 -28.67
CA LYS A 73 0.61 -11.43 -28.01
C LYS A 73 0.79 -10.31 -27.01
N GLU A 74 0.57 -9.07 -27.45
CA GLU A 74 0.71 -7.88 -26.60
C GLU A 74 -0.12 -7.99 -25.32
N LYS A 75 -1.40 -8.37 -25.44
CA LYS A 75 -2.28 -8.56 -24.27
C LYS A 75 -1.78 -9.66 -23.33
N ARG A 76 -1.31 -10.80 -23.85
CA ARG A 76 -0.84 -11.94 -23.03
C ARG A 76 0.50 -11.68 -22.37
N ILE A 77 1.40 -10.97 -23.06
CA ILE A 77 2.67 -10.50 -22.51
C ILE A 77 2.37 -9.55 -21.35
N GLN A 78 1.54 -8.53 -21.59
CA GLN A 78 1.13 -7.56 -20.58
C GLN A 78 0.45 -8.23 -19.38
N TYR A 79 -0.44 -9.20 -19.61
CA TYR A 79 -1.05 -9.99 -18.53
C TYR A 79 0.00 -10.70 -17.68
N SER A 80 0.98 -11.33 -18.34
CA SER A 80 2.02 -12.09 -17.65
C SER A 80 2.97 -11.20 -16.84
N THR A 81 3.37 -10.05 -17.40
CA THR A 81 4.26 -9.10 -16.71
C THR A 81 3.54 -8.35 -15.59
N ASN A 82 2.29 -7.93 -15.79
CA ASN A 82 1.49 -7.28 -14.74
C ASN A 82 1.17 -8.24 -13.60
N THR A 83 0.85 -9.50 -13.91
CA THR A 83 0.71 -10.56 -12.91
C THR A 83 1.99 -10.70 -12.08
N LEU A 84 3.15 -10.81 -12.73
CA LEU A 84 4.42 -10.96 -12.04
C LEU A 84 4.76 -9.71 -11.20
N ARG A 85 4.42 -8.52 -11.68
CA ARG A 85 4.56 -7.26 -10.94
C ARG A 85 3.63 -7.22 -9.73
N GLY A 86 2.38 -7.66 -9.86
CA GLY A 86 1.48 -7.89 -8.72
C GLY A 86 1.95 -9.01 -7.78
N ILE A 87 2.79 -9.93 -8.22
CA ILE A 87 3.34 -10.94 -7.30
C ILE A 87 4.55 -10.40 -6.52
N LYS A 88 5.44 -9.67 -7.19
CA LYS A 88 6.78 -9.32 -6.67
C LYS A 88 7.00 -7.84 -6.34
N GLY A 89 6.20 -6.95 -6.92
CA GLY A 89 6.36 -5.50 -6.85
C GLY A 89 5.29 -4.80 -6.00
N HIS A 90 4.74 -5.50 -5.01
CA HIS A 90 3.79 -4.89 -4.07
C HIS A 90 4.51 -3.91 -3.15
N SER A 91 3.93 -2.72 -3.00
CA SER A 91 4.26 -1.83 -1.88
C SER A 91 3.43 -2.22 -0.65
N THR A 92 3.81 -1.71 0.51
CA THR A 92 2.93 -1.73 1.68
C THR A 92 2.56 -0.32 2.08
N VAL A 93 1.29 -0.15 2.44
CA VAL A 93 0.74 1.07 3.03
C VAL A 93 0.30 0.74 4.44
N ILE A 94 0.63 1.62 5.38
CA ILE A 94 0.19 1.49 6.77
C ILE A 94 -0.57 2.76 7.12
N ARG A 95 -1.75 2.56 7.68
CA ARG A 95 -2.59 3.60 8.24
C ARG A 95 -2.85 3.30 9.71
N LEU A 96 -2.62 4.32 10.53
CA LEU A 96 -2.92 4.30 11.95
C LEU A 96 -3.84 5.45 12.30
N HIS A 97 -4.94 5.13 12.98
CA HIS A 97 -5.87 6.08 13.54
C HIS A 97 -5.71 6.12 15.05
N SER A 98 -5.61 7.31 15.60
CA SER A 98 -5.39 7.51 17.04
C SER A 98 -6.08 8.78 17.51
N GLY A 99 -7.07 8.66 18.40
CA GLY A 99 -7.68 9.81 19.07
C GLY A 99 -8.30 10.89 18.14
N GLY A 100 -8.75 10.51 16.95
CA GLY A 100 -9.31 11.43 15.94
C GLY A 100 -8.32 11.91 14.88
N ASP A 101 -7.04 11.56 15.01
CA ASP A 101 -6.03 11.79 13.97
C ASP A 101 -5.73 10.51 13.19
N SER A 102 -5.11 10.68 12.02
CA SER A 102 -4.58 9.56 11.26
C SER A 102 -3.22 9.87 10.66
N MET A 103 -2.38 8.84 10.61
CA MET A 103 -1.11 8.86 9.92
C MET A 103 -1.09 7.74 8.89
N ARG A 104 -0.50 8.04 7.75
CA ARG A 104 -0.27 7.13 6.65
C ARG A 104 1.21 7.12 6.30
N LEU A 105 1.75 5.95 5.95
CA LEU A 105 3.06 5.82 5.34
C LEU A 105 3.04 4.69 4.31
N SER A 106 3.95 4.74 3.35
CA SER A 106 4.21 3.67 2.41
C SER A 106 5.66 3.18 2.49
N MET A 107 5.84 1.91 2.15
CA MET A 107 7.15 1.29 1.98
C MET A 107 7.22 0.49 0.68
N PRO A 108 8.40 0.44 0.04
CA PRO A 108 8.58 -0.14 -1.29
C PRO A 108 8.58 -1.67 -1.33
N PHE A 109 8.23 -2.33 -0.23
CA PHE A 109 8.18 -3.79 -0.15
C PHE A 109 6.86 -4.27 0.39
N ALA A 110 6.56 -5.49 0.01
CA ALA A 110 5.37 -6.17 0.44
C ALA A 110 5.58 -6.83 1.81
N SER A 111 4.74 -6.46 2.76
CA SER A 111 4.70 -7.01 4.12
C SER A 111 3.90 -8.30 4.17
N GLN A 112 4.54 -9.41 4.53
CA GLN A 112 3.97 -10.77 4.53
C GLN A 112 3.06 -11.01 5.75
N PHE A 113 3.54 -10.70 6.94
CA PHE A 113 2.78 -10.97 8.16
C PHE A 113 2.52 -9.68 8.88
N GLY A 114 1.35 -9.56 9.50
CA GLY A 114 1.04 -8.43 10.37
C GLY A 114 0.37 -8.87 11.66
N THR A 115 0.73 -8.18 12.73
CA THR A 115 0.06 -8.24 14.02
C THR A 115 -0.24 -6.83 14.49
N TYR A 116 -1.48 -6.60 14.93
CA TYR A 116 -1.93 -5.34 15.48
C TYR A 116 -2.39 -5.52 16.93
N ASP A 117 -1.83 -4.70 17.81
CA ASP A 117 -2.18 -4.61 19.22
C ASP A 117 -2.93 -3.30 19.46
N THR A 118 -4.24 -3.42 19.64
CA THR A 118 -5.14 -2.27 19.84
C THR A 118 -4.88 -1.54 21.16
N ASP A 119 -4.44 -2.23 22.21
CA ASP A 119 -4.15 -1.61 23.50
C ASP A 119 -2.91 -0.72 23.44
N LYS A 120 -1.96 -1.08 22.58
CA LYS A 120 -0.72 -0.32 22.35
C LYS A 120 -0.76 0.55 21.09
N GLU A 121 -1.86 0.53 20.36
CA GLU A 121 -2.00 1.09 19.01
C GLU A 121 -0.75 0.81 18.15
N SER A 122 -0.33 -0.46 18.13
CA SER A 122 0.90 -0.88 17.46
C SER A 122 0.66 -1.85 16.33
N GLN A 123 1.35 -1.62 15.20
CA GLN A 123 1.40 -2.51 14.05
C GLN A 123 2.81 -3.05 13.92
N MET A 124 2.94 -4.37 14.02
CA MET A 124 4.15 -5.12 13.64
C MET A 124 3.91 -5.74 12.28
N LEU A 125 4.87 -5.64 11.39
CA LEU A 125 4.88 -6.26 10.08
C LEU A 125 6.18 -7.04 9.90
N VAL A 126 6.10 -8.16 9.20
CA VAL A 126 7.26 -8.92 8.76
C VAL A 126 7.45 -8.70 7.27
N ILE A 127 8.68 -8.43 6.87
CA ILE A 127 9.05 -8.10 5.50
C ILE A 127 10.18 -9.02 5.02
N ASP A 128 10.25 -9.21 3.70
CA ASP A 128 11.33 -9.95 3.02
C ASP A 128 11.58 -11.37 3.58
N ASN A 129 10.55 -12.23 3.55
CA ASN A 129 10.64 -13.64 3.96
C ASN A 129 11.20 -13.83 5.38
N ASP A 130 10.65 -13.09 6.34
CA ASP A 130 11.05 -13.14 7.75
C ASP A 130 12.48 -12.65 8.04
N GLN A 131 13.09 -11.90 7.12
CA GLN A 131 14.43 -11.32 7.33
C GLN A 131 14.42 -10.08 8.22
N ALA A 132 13.34 -9.30 8.23
CA ALA A 132 13.22 -8.12 9.07
C ALA A 132 11.77 -7.93 9.55
N SER A 133 11.64 -7.23 10.66
CA SER A 133 10.34 -6.73 11.13
C SER A 133 10.31 -5.21 11.12
N PHE A 134 9.20 -4.65 10.64
CA PHE A 134 8.88 -3.24 10.78
C PHE A 134 7.84 -3.09 11.90
N SER A 135 8.05 -2.16 12.81
CA SER A 135 7.06 -1.78 13.80
C SER A 135 6.72 -0.31 13.70
N ILE A 136 5.48 -0.01 14.00
CA ILE A 136 5.04 1.33 14.34
C ILE A 136 4.17 1.24 15.59
N THR A 137 4.48 2.05 16.59
CA THR A 137 3.80 2.04 17.89
C THR A 137 3.55 3.46 18.35
N GLU A 138 2.37 3.72 18.94
CA GLU A 138 2.16 4.93 19.72
C GLU A 138 3.06 4.90 20.97
N ASP A 139 3.89 5.92 21.17
CA ASP A 139 4.84 6.01 22.29
C ASP A 139 4.45 7.14 23.27
N ASP A 140 5.03 7.14 24.47
CA ASP A 140 4.85 8.23 25.45
C ASP A 140 5.42 9.52 24.88
N THR A 141 4.53 10.38 24.40
CA THR A 141 4.84 11.67 23.78
C THR A 141 5.77 12.53 24.64
N ARG A 142 5.68 12.49 25.98
CA ARG A 142 6.58 13.26 26.85
C ARG A 142 8.00 12.71 26.85
N LYS A 143 8.16 11.39 26.85
CA LYS A 143 9.48 10.74 26.75
C LYS A 143 10.10 11.01 25.39
N LEU A 144 9.32 10.86 24.33
CA LEU A 144 9.78 11.06 22.96
C LEU A 144 10.19 12.52 22.70
N ILE A 145 9.38 13.51 23.14
CA ILE A 145 9.75 14.93 23.06
C ILE A 145 11.06 15.20 23.80
N ARG A 146 11.27 14.56 24.96
CA ARG A 146 12.51 14.69 25.71
C ARG A 146 13.71 14.14 24.94
N SER A 147 13.60 12.92 24.39
CA SER A 147 14.64 12.32 23.55
C SER A 147 15.00 13.19 22.35
N ILE A 148 14.01 13.75 21.65
CA ILE A 148 14.24 14.65 20.52
C ILE A 148 14.95 15.94 20.97
N LYS A 149 14.50 16.54 22.08
CA LYS A 149 15.12 17.76 22.62
C LYS A 149 16.56 17.54 23.05
N ASP A 150 16.81 16.41 23.69
CA ASP A 150 18.13 16.04 24.21
C ASP A 150 19.01 15.39 23.10
N ASN A 151 18.46 15.20 21.88
CA ASN A 151 19.06 14.52 20.73
C ASN A 151 19.69 13.17 21.11
N THR A 152 18.99 12.40 21.93
CA THR A 152 19.50 11.13 22.46
C THR A 152 18.39 10.11 22.68
N VAL A 153 18.69 8.87 22.30
CA VAL A 153 18.00 7.67 22.75
C VAL A 153 19.01 6.86 23.55
N ASP A 154 18.63 6.41 24.74
CA ASP A 154 19.54 5.70 25.64
C ASP A 154 20.20 4.50 24.94
N ASN A 155 21.53 4.37 25.08
CA ASN A 155 22.35 3.33 24.46
C ASN A 155 22.25 3.23 22.92
N SER A 156 21.93 4.34 22.25
CA SER A 156 21.76 4.39 20.80
C SER A 156 22.63 5.49 20.17
N GLU A 157 23.03 5.30 18.92
CA GLU A 157 23.40 6.42 18.05
C GLU A 157 22.13 7.20 17.71
N SER A 158 22.19 8.53 17.60
CA SER A 158 21.00 9.33 17.34
C SER A 158 21.32 10.62 16.59
N LYS A 159 20.40 11.05 15.72
CA LYS A 159 20.52 12.29 14.94
C LYS A 159 19.15 12.93 14.69
N CYS A 160 18.98 14.17 15.15
CA CYS A 160 17.81 14.98 14.82
C CYS A 160 17.78 15.33 13.33
N PHE A 161 16.57 15.34 12.77
CA PHE A 161 16.33 15.78 11.41
C PHE A 161 14.96 16.48 11.30
N SER A 162 14.71 17.07 10.14
CA SER A 162 13.40 17.62 9.80
C SER A 162 13.14 17.42 8.31
N TYR A 163 11.89 17.12 7.95
CA TYR A 163 11.48 16.91 6.58
C TYR A 163 9.99 17.24 6.41
N GLN A 164 9.67 18.21 5.53
CA GLN A 164 8.29 18.67 5.30
C GLN A 164 7.51 18.94 6.61
N SER A 165 6.42 18.19 6.86
CA SER A 165 5.60 18.30 8.09
C SER A 165 6.21 17.65 9.32
N LEU A 166 7.27 16.84 9.16
CA LEU A 166 8.02 16.24 10.26
C LEU A 166 9.00 17.27 10.82
N GLN A 167 8.51 18.10 11.73
CA GLN A 167 9.35 19.03 12.49
C GLN A 167 9.82 18.36 13.77
N ASN A 168 11.14 18.39 14.03
CA ASN A 168 11.75 17.79 15.21
C ASN A 168 11.53 16.27 15.27
N ALA A 169 12.13 15.54 14.33
CA ALA A 169 12.19 14.08 14.34
C ALA A 169 13.58 13.62 14.78
N LEU A 170 13.68 12.40 15.33
CA LEU A 170 14.94 11.82 15.77
C LEU A 170 15.14 10.46 15.13
N TRP A 171 16.17 10.33 14.31
CA TRP A 171 16.65 9.03 13.87
C TRP A 171 17.52 8.41 14.96
N PHE A 172 17.47 7.09 15.13
CA PHE A 172 18.32 6.36 16.06
C PHE A 172 18.67 4.97 15.57
N LYS A 173 19.79 4.46 16.11
CA LYS A 173 20.29 3.11 15.89
C LYS A 173 20.74 2.48 17.20
N GLU A 174 20.29 1.26 17.45
CA GLU A 174 20.55 0.52 18.68
C GLU A 174 21.01 -0.91 18.35
N ILE A 175 22.00 -1.40 19.10
CA ILE A 175 22.43 -2.80 19.05
C ILE A 175 22.24 -3.40 20.43
N LYS A 176 21.38 -4.40 20.54
CA LYS A 176 21.11 -5.13 21.78
C LYS A 176 21.64 -6.54 21.70
N ARG A 177 22.48 -6.93 22.66
CA ARG A 177 22.96 -8.31 22.78
C ARG A 177 21.99 -9.12 23.63
N THR A 178 21.48 -10.22 23.08
CA THR A 178 20.61 -11.16 23.81
C THR A 178 21.40 -11.95 24.85
N GLU A 179 20.68 -12.57 25.79
CA GLU A 179 21.26 -13.52 26.76
C GLU A 179 21.96 -14.70 26.06
N THR A 180 21.50 -15.06 24.85
CA THR A 180 22.11 -16.10 24.01
C THR A 180 23.35 -15.62 23.23
N GLY A 181 23.75 -14.35 23.41
CA GLY A 181 24.95 -13.77 22.80
C GLY A 181 24.78 -13.28 21.37
N LYS A 182 23.55 -13.24 20.85
CA LYS A 182 23.18 -12.78 19.51
C LYS A 182 22.92 -11.27 19.53
N ASP A 183 23.34 -10.56 18.48
CA ASP A 183 23.09 -9.12 18.37
C ASP A 183 21.77 -8.88 17.61
N ILE A 184 20.92 -8.02 18.17
CA ILE A 184 19.68 -7.54 17.57
C ILE A 184 19.95 -6.10 17.15
N HIS A 185 19.84 -5.82 15.85
CA HIS A 185 20.05 -4.51 15.27
C HIS A 185 18.70 -3.83 15.10
N THR A 186 18.56 -2.61 15.63
CA THR A 186 17.36 -1.81 15.48
C THR A 186 17.70 -0.42 14.94
N THR A 187 17.07 -0.04 13.83
CA THR A 187 17.18 1.31 13.27
C THR A 187 15.77 1.89 13.18
N GLY A 188 15.59 3.13 13.60
CA GLY A 188 14.25 3.70 13.67
C GLY A 188 14.22 5.21 13.67
N ILE A 189 13.00 5.73 13.69
CA ILE A 189 12.71 7.15 13.85
C ILE A 189 11.66 7.36 14.94
N LEU A 190 11.82 8.47 15.65
CA LEU A 190 10.84 9.01 16.58
C LEU A 190 10.26 10.28 15.96
N ILE A 191 8.93 10.36 15.90
CA ILE A 191 8.22 11.48 15.30
C ILE A 191 7.09 11.94 16.22
N THR A 192 6.85 13.24 16.25
CA THR A 192 5.66 13.81 16.91
C THR A 192 4.60 14.11 15.86
N ASN A 193 3.32 13.95 16.22
CA ASN A 193 2.25 14.37 15.33
C ASN A 193 2.16 15.91 15.33
N PRO A 194 2.35 16.59 14.18
CA PRO A 194 2.35 18.04 14.09
C PRO A 194 0.97 18.65 14.36
N LYS A 195 -0.12 17.90 14.13
CA LYS A 195 -1.51 18.33 14.35
C LYS A 195 -1.97 18.03 15.78
N ASN A 196 -1.49 16.93 16.37
CA ASN A 196 -1.84 16.53 17.72
C ASN A 196 -0.61 16.30 18.59
N ARG A 197 -0.26 17.31 19.39
CA ARG A 197 0.90 17.30 20.29
C ARG A 197 0.80 16.30 21.45
N ALA A 198 -0.34 15.63 21.62
CA ALA A 198 -0.47 14.55 22.60
C ALA A 198 -0.02 13.19 22.03
N LYS A 199 0.18 13.07 20.72
CA LYS A 199 0.51 11.82 20.02
C LYS A 199 1.91 11.85 19.43
N ALA A 200 2.58 10.71 19.53
CA ALA A 200 3.89 10.48 18.95
C ALA A 200 4.07 9.02 18.56
N TYR A 201 4.92 8.79 17.57
CA TYR A 201 5.13 7.46 17.01
C TYR A 201 6.61 7.09 17.04
N ARG A 202 6.84 5.83 17.37
CA ARG A 202 8.13 5.16 17.20
C ARG A 202 7.99 4.19 16.04
N LEU A 203 8.83 4.35 15.01
CA LEU A 203 8.93 3.45 13.88
C LEU A 203 10.28 2.74 13.95
N THR A 204 10.30 1.41 13.84
CA THR A 204 11.55 0.64 13.92
C THR A 204 11.61 -0.47 12.90
N PHE A 205 12.79 -0.64 12.32
CA PHE A 205 13.22 -1.89 11.70
C PHE A 205 14.05 -2.67 12.70
N THR A 206 13.74 -3.95 12.88
CA THR A 206 14.51 -4.84 13.72
C THR A 206 14.93 -6.07 12.92
N ASP A 207 16.24 -6.26 12.78
CA ASP A 207 16.86 -7.51 12.35
C ASP A 207 17.31 -8.24 13.63
N ASP A 208 16.68 -9.36 13.91
CA ASP A 208 17.02 -10.14 15.09
C ASP A 208 18.28 -11.00 14.88
N GLY A 209 18.84 -11.08 13.66
CA GLY A 209 20.00 -11.86 13.25
C GLY A 209 19.73 -13.35 12.97
N SER A 210 18.46 -13.77 12.85
CA SER A 210 18.07 -15.19 12.71
C SER A 210 18.17 -15.69 11.27
N SER A 211 18.10 -14.79 10.29
CA SER A 211 18.27 -15.12 8.88
C SER A 211 19.75 -15.19 8.50
N LYS A 212 20.17 -16.35 7.97
CA LYS A 212 21.53 -16.55 7.43
C LYS A 212 21.77 -15.83 6.10
N ALA A 213 20.76 -15.15 5.56
CA ALA A 213 20.76 -14.57 4.23
C ALA A 213 20.20 -13.13 4.19
N SER A 214 20.22 -12.38 5.31
CA SER A 214 19.62 -11.03 5.33
C SER A 214 20.26 -10.12 4.29
N THR A 215 19.52 -9.79 3.22
CA THR A 215 19.90 -8.75 2.25
C THR A 215 19.63 -7.35 2.81
N PHE A 216 18.87 -7.28 3.91
CA PHE A 216 18.68 -6.11 4.76
C PHE A 216 19.93 -5.78 5.58
N THR A 217 21.00 -5.36 4.89
CA THR A 217 22.18 -4.77 5.54
C THR A 217 21.80 -3.46 6.26
N GLU A 218 22.59 -3.04 7.25
CA GLU A 218 22.34 -1.78 7.97
C GLU A 218 22.18 -0.57 7.01
N HIS A 219 22.99 -0.51 5.95
CA HIS A 219 22.90 0.51 4.91
C HIS A 219 21.60 0.46 4.11
N SER A 220 21.01 -0.73 3.91
CA SER A 220 19.74 -0.86 3.21
C SER A 220 18.58 -0.30 4.05
N VAL A 221 18.55 -0.53 5.37
CA VAL A 221 17.49 -0.01 6.25
C VAL A 221 17.55 1.51 6.34
N GLU A 222 18.73 2.08 6.52
CA GLU A 222 18.94 3.52 6.52
C GLU A 222 18.50 4.15 5.18
N HIS A 223 18.88 3.53 4.06
CA HIS A 223 18.46 3.97 2.73
C HIS A 223 16.94 3.93 2.55
N LEU A 224 16.27 2.89 3.04
CA LEU A 224 14.81 2.78 2.95
C LEU A 224 14.08 3.80 3.81
N LEU A 225 14.55 4.01 5.04
CA LEU A 225 14.02 5.03 5.94
C LEU A 225 14.17 6.41 5.31
N ALA A 226 15.38 6.78 4.88
CA ALA A 226 15.66 8.12 4.38
C ALA A 226 14.93 8.40 3.06
N ASN A 227 14.91 7.44 2.13
CA ASN A 227 14.50 7.71 0.74
C ASN A 227 13.05 7.35 0.39
N TYR A 228 12.43 6.44 1.15
CA TYR A 228 11.08 5.96 0.84
C TYR A 228 10.08 6.16 1.98
N ILE A 229 10.46 5.85 3.21
CA ILE A 229 9.51 5.86 4.35
C ILE A 229 9.35 7.25 4.92
N VAL A 230 10.43 7.93 5.30
CA VAL A 230 10.32 9.30 5.84
C VAL A 230 9.60 10.23 4.88
N PRO A 231 9.89 10.19 3.56
CA PRO A 231 9.18 11.01 2.59
C PRO A 231 7.71 10.62 2.38
N SER A 232 7.32 9.38 2.66
CA SER A 232 5.93 8.91 2.52
C SER A 232 5.03 9.21 3.71
N ILE A 233 5.59 9.63 4.84
CA ILE A 233 4.80 9.90 6.05
C ILE A 233 3.89 11.10 5.81
N GLN A 234 2.60 10.84 5.92
CA GLN A 234 1.53 11.82 5.79
C GLN A 234 0.68 11.79 7.06
N PHE A 235 0.56 12.95 7.72
CA PHE A 235 -0.48 13.14 8.72
C PHE A 235 -1.74 13.57 7.97
N LEU A 236 -2.60 12.60 7.69
CA LEU A 236 -3.72 12.76 6.79
C LEU A 236 -4.61 13.94 7.22
N PRO A 237 -5.18 14.70 6.26
CA PRO A 237 -6.19 15.69 6.57
C PRO A 237 -7.41 15.02 7.23
N ASP A 238 -8.29 15.82 7.82
CA ASP A 238 -9.60 15.32 8.22
C ASP A 238 -10.33 14.84 6.97
N GLU A 239 -10.31 13.53 6.72
CA GLU A 239 -10.93 12.91 5.55
C GLU A 239 -12.44 13.17 5.53
N ASP A 240 -13.03 13.52 6.68
CA ASP A 240 -14.45 13.89 6.79
C ASP A 240 -14.76 15.23 6.11
N VAL A 241 -13.73 15.98 5.67
CA VAL A 241 -13.90 17.17 4.83
C VAL A 241 -14.48 16.82 3.46
N TYR A 242 -14.05 15.71 2.85
CA TYR A 242 -14.39 15.33 1.49
C TYR A 242 -15.04 13.95 1.35
N SER A 243 -15.07 13.16 2.43
CA SER A 243 -15.66 11.84 2.48
C SER A 243 -16.55 11.64 3.71
N GLU A 244 -17.28 10.54 3.75
CA GLU A 244 -18.09 10.14 4.90
C GLU A 244 -18.05 8.63 5.11
N ASN A 245 -18.16 8.19 6.36
CA ASN A 245 -18.21 6.77 6.71
C ASN A 245 -19.54 6.16 6.26
N LYS A 246 -19.45 4.96 5.68
CA LYS A 246 -20.56 4.10 5.33
C LYS A 246 -20.34 2.73 5.94
N GLU A 247 -21.44 2.04 6.25
CA GLU A 247 -21.40 0.67 6.76
C GLU A 247 -22.13 -0.26 5.80
N LEU A 248 -21.56 -1.45 5.58
CA LEU A 248 -22.18 -2.54 4.84
C LEU A 248 -21.76 -3.86 5.47
N ASN A 249 -22.73 -4.62 5.99
CA ASN A 249 -22.51 -5.92 6.63
C ASN A 249 -21.33 -5.94 7.60
N GLY A 250 -21.22 -4.95 8.50
CA GLY A 250 -20.15 -4.90 9.51
C GLY A 250 -18.78 -4.51 8.98
N PHE A 251 -18.65 -4.14 7.70
CA PHE A 251 -17.50 -3.40 7.20
C PHE A 251 -17.81 -1.91 7.20
N THR A 252 -16.82 -1.07 7.52
CA THR A 252 -16.89 0.38 7.38
C THR A 252 -15.94 0.82 6.26
N TYR A 253 -16.40 1.70 5.39
CA TYR A 253 -15.62 2.27 4.28
C TYR A 253 -15.96 3.75 4.06
N LYS A 254 -15.21 4.46 3.22
CA LYS A 254 -15.48 5.85 2.83
C LYS A 254 -16.19 5.95 1.47
N ALA A 255 -17.13 6.89 1.37
CA ALA A 255 -17.71 7.36 0.11
C ALA A 255 -17.60 8.89 0.02
N PRO A 256 -17.64 9.52 -1.18
CA PRO A 256 -17.56 10.97 -1.30
C PRO A 256 -18.68 11.66 -0.51
N LYS A 257 -18.35 12.75 0.18
CA LYS A 257 -19.30 13.44 1.04
C LYS A 257 -20.50 13.97 0.24
N GLY A 258 -21.70 13.65 0.70
CA GLY A 258 -22.94 14.08 0.06
C GLY A 258 -23.26 13.39 -1.28
N ILE A 259 -22.53 12.34 -1.66
CA ILE A 259 -22.91 11.53 -2.82
C ILE A 259 -24.21 10.76 -2.54
N HIS A 260 -25.05 10.63 -3.55
CA HIS A 260 -26.27 9.84 -3.44
C HIS A 260 -25.95 8.34 -3.58
N GLN A 261 -26.61 7.51 -2.76
CA GLN A 261 -26.57 6.06 -2.90
C GLN A 261 -27.71 5.62 -3.82
N ASP A 262 -27.39 5.20 -5.03
CA ASP A 262 -28.36 4.83 -6.06
C ASP A 262 -28.96 3.44 -5.85
N ILE A 263 -28.16 2.50 -5.33
CA ILE A 263 -28.55 1.11 -5.11
C ILE A 263 -28.16 0.68 -3.70
N SER A 264 -29.09 -0.01 -3.03
CA SER A 264 -28.87 -0.76 -1.80
C SER A 264 -29.60 -2.09 -1.92
N TYR A 265 -28.86 -3.19 -1.87
CA TYR A 265 -29.41 -4.54 -1.98
C TYR A 265 -28.73 -5.45 -0.94
N ASP A 266 -29.50 -6.38 -0.39
CA ASP A 266 -29.04 -7.44 0.50
C ASP A 266 -29.92 -8.68 0.22
N MET A 267 -29.42 -9.63 -0.58
CA MET A 267 -30.06 -10.94 -0.77
C MET A 267 -29.00 -12.03 -1.00
N ASN A 268 -29.33 -13.28 -0.68
CA ASN A 268 -28.53 -14.46 -1.05
C ASN A 268 -27.03 -14.34 -0.72
N ASP A 269 -26.72 -13.91 0.51
CA ASP A 269 -25.36 -13.80 1.05
C ASP A 269 -24.49 -12.72 0.37
N GLU A 270 -25.10 -11.83 -0.42
CA GLU A 270 -24.44 -10.72 -1.08
C GLU A 270 -25.16 -9.41 -0.74
N ALA A 271 -24.40 -8.40 -0.32
CA ALA A 271 -24.89 -7.05 -0.10
C ALA A 271 -24.11 -6.04 -0.94
N ILE A 272 -24.80 -5.07 -1.55
CA ILE A 272 -24.21 -4.12 -2.50
C ILE A 272 -24.71 -2.71 -2.24
N HIS A 273 -23.79 -1.75 -2.15
CA HIS A 273 -24.06 -0.33 -2.24
C HIS A 273 -23.44 0.24 -3.54
N VAL A 274 -24.19 1.07 -4.26
CA VAL A 274 -23.70 1.78 -5.46
C VAL A 274 -23.90 3.29 -5.30
N TYR A 275 -22.87 4.05 -5.63
CA TYR A 275 -22.87 5.52 -5.62
C TYR A 275 -22.40 6.03 -6.98
N THR A 276 -23.18 6.90 -7.62
CA THR A 276 -22.79 7.50 -8.90
C THR A 276 -22.94 9.02 -8.90
N SER A 277 -22.07 9.67 -9.67
CA SER A 277 -22.20 11.08 -10.05
C SER A 277 -21.49 11.31 -11.38
N ASP A 278 -21.48 12.54 -11.91
CA ASP A 278 -20.78 12.80 -13.17
C ASP A 278 -19.28 12.53 -13.04
N GLY A 279 -18.79 11.58 -13.83
CA GLY A 279 -17.39 11.15 -13.81
C GLY A 279 -16.96 10.30 -12.62
N TYR A 280 -17.88 9.83 -11.76
CA TYR A 280 -17.55 8.97 -10.60
C TYR A 280 -18.58 7.83 -10.43
N GLY A 281 -18.07 6.63 -10.20
CA GLY A 281 -18.87 5.47 -9.80
C GLY A 281 -18.14 4.67 -8.73
N GLN A 282 -18.82 4.37 -7.64
CA GLN A 282 -18.34 3.49 -6.58
C GLN A 282 -19.32 2.35 -6.35
N THR A 283 -18.81 1.11 -6.34
CA THR A 283 -19.58 -0.09 -6.00
C THR A 283 -18.89 -0.81 -4.86
N VAL A 284 -19.59 -0.97 -3.74
CA VAL A 284 -19.11 -1.73 -2.60
C VAL A 284 -19.96 -2.97 -2.43
N THR A 285 -19.33 -4.14 -2.49
CA THR A 285 -19.98 -5.44 -2.34
C THR A 285 -19.40 -6.16 -1.13
N VAL A 286 -20.25 -6.83 -0.36
CA VAL A 286 -19.87 -7.83 0.64
C VAL A 286 -20.47 -9.16 0.25
N ASP A 287 -19.63 -10.17 0.00
CA ASP A 287 -20.04 -11.53 -0.37
C ASP A 287 -19.54 -12.53 0.69
N GLU A 288 -20.37 -13.50 1.10
CA GLU A 288 -19.94 -14.62 1.94
C GLU A 288 -19.29 -15.77 1.15
N LYS A 289 -19.31 -15.72 -0.19
CA LYS A 289 -18.68 -16.70 -1.07
C LYS A 289 -17.19 -16.41 -1.26
N SER A 290 -16.39 -17.46 -1.10
CA SER A 290 -14.97 -17.42 -1.42
C SER A 290 -14.74 -17.51 -2.95
N LEU A 291 -13.79 -16.73 -3.45
CA LEU A 291 -13.26 -16.80 -4.82
C LEU A 291 -12.27 -17.97 -5.00
N ALA A 292 -11.65 -18.40 -3.90
CA ALA A 292 -10.60 -19.41 -3.84
C ALA A 292 -10.74 -20.24 -2.55
N ASP A 293 -9.61 -20.75 -2.02
CA ASP A 293 -9.61 -21.28 -0.66
C ASP A 293 -9.99 -20.19 0.35
N ASN A 294 -10.43 -20.61 1.54
CA ASN A 294 -10.86 -19.67 2.60
C ASN A 294 -9.66 -18.96 3.26
N SER A 295 -8.54 -18.80 2.57
CA SER A 295 -7.37 -18.05 3.03
C SER A 295 -7.33 -16.67 2.37
N LEU A 296 -6.82 -15.68 3.10
CA LEU A 296 -6.62 -14.33 2.59
C LEU A 296 -5.77 -14.34 1.30
N THR A 297 -4.74 -15.19 1.26
CA THR A 297 -3.82 -15.29 0.13
C THR A 297 -4.49 -15.86 -1.13
N GLY A 298 -5.26 -16.94 -1.00
CA GLY A 298 -5.96 -17.53 -2.15
C GLY A 298 -7.00 -16.58 -2.72
N GLN A 299 -7.79 -15.94 -1.85
CA GLN A 299 -8.76 -14.91 -2.21
C GLN A 299 -8.09 -13.76 -3.00
N TYR A 300 -6.95 -13.28 -2.50
CA TYR A 300 -6.18 -12.21 -3.16
C TYR A 300 -5.60 -12.63 -4.50
N THR A 301 -5.08 -13.85 -4.61
CA THR A 301 -4.49 -14.34 -5.86
C THR A 301 -5.51 -14.34 -6.99
N LYS A 302 -6.74 -14.79 -6.70
CA LYS A 302 -7.84 -14.75 -7.66
C LYS A 302 -8.30 -13.33 -7.99
N MET A 303 -8.29 -12.43 -7.02
CA MET A 303 -8.58 -11.02 -7.30
C MET A 303 -7.51 -10.37 -8.18
N LEU A 304 -6.22 -10.69 -7.96
CA LEU A 304 -5.13 -10.17 -8.78
C LEU A 304 -5.26 -10.61 -10.25
N GLU A 305 -5.60 -11.87 -10.52
CA GLU A 305 -5.91 -12.36 -11.88
C GLU A 305 -6.99 -11.49 -12.53
N PHE A 306 -8.14 -11.39 -11.85
CA PHE A 306 -9.30 -10.67 -12.35
C PHE A 306 -8.98 -9.20 -12.64
N MET A 307 -8.28 -8.54 -11.73
CA MET A 307 -7.92 -7.13 -11.85
C MET A 307 -6.86 -6.87 -12.92
N THR A 308 -5.94 -7.80 -13.13
CA THR A 308 -4.94 -7.70 -14.20
C THR A 308 -5.64 -7.74 -15.56
N GLU A 309 -6.59 -8.66 -15.76
CA GLU A 309 -7.38 -8.71 -16.98
C GLU A 309 -8.22 -7.43 -17.20
N TYR A 310 -8.87 -6.94 -16.14
CA TYR A 310 -9.68 -5.72 -16.23
C TYR A 310 -8.84 -4.48 -16.58
N SER A 311 -7.68 -4.31 -15.95
CA SER A 311 -6.76 -3.19 -16.19
C SER A 311 -6.26 -3.17 -17.64
N ILE A 312 -5.95 -4.34 -18.20
CA ILE A 312 -5.55 -4.48 -19.62
C ILE A 312 -6.68 -4.07 -20.55
N ASN A 313 -7.92 -4.49 -20.25
CA ASN A 313 -9.09 -4.13 -21.04
C ASN A 313 -9.40 -2.63 -20.99
N LEU A 314 -9.01 -1.93 -19.90
CA LEU A 314 -9.05 -0.48 -19.80
C LEU A 314 -7.89 0.23 -20.52
N GLY A 315 -6.94 -0.51 -21.08
CA GLY A 315 -5.76 0.04 -21.75
C GLY A 315 -4.68 0.56 -20.79
N ILE A 316 -4.70 0.13 -19.54
CA ILE A 316 -3.77 0.59 -18.51
C ILE A 316 -2.59 -0.38 -18.47
N ALA A 317 -1.42 0.14 -18.89
CA ALA A 317 -0.20 -0.64 -19.04
C ALA A 317 0.34 -1.14 -17.70
N ASN A 318 0.45 -0.23 -16.71
CA ASN A 318 1.17 -0.45 -15.46
C ASN A 318 0.29 -0.07 -14.26
N PRO A 319 -0.69 -0.91 -13.88
CA PRO A 319 -1.38 -0.72 -12.61
C PRO A 319 -0.39 -0.82 -11.44
N GLU A 320 -0.71 -0.13 -10.35
CA GLU A 320 0.07 -0.16 -9.11
C GLU A 320 -0.59 -1.07 -8.09
N TYR A 321 0.22 -1.67 -7.20
CA TYR A 321 -0.24 -2.71 -6.30
C TYR A 321 0.27 -2.47 -4.87
N ALA A 322 -0.62 -2.54 -3.90
CA ALA A 322 -0.27 -2.38 -2.50
C ALA A 322 -1.01 -3.34 -1.56
N VAL A 323 -0.31 -3.77 -0.51
CA VAL A 323 -0.94 -4.31 0.69
C VAL A 323 -1.18 -3.15 1.66
N VAL A 324 -2.43 -2.94 2.05
CA VAL A 324 -2.83 -1.86 2.95
C VAL A 324 -3.13 -2.44 4.33
N TRP A 325 -2.52 -1.92 5.38
CA TRP A 325 -2.85 -2.21 6.77
C TRP A 325 -3.53 -0.99 7.37
N ASN A 326 -4.84 -1.08 7.58
CA ASN A 326 -5.61 -0.01 8.19
C ASN A 326 -6.01 -0.40 9.61
N ASP A 327 -5.28 0.10 10.61
CA ASP A 327 -5.43 -0.30 12.02
C ASP A 327 -5.43 -1.83 12.19
N GLY A 328 -4.49 -2.52 11.54
CA GLY A 328 -4.41 -3.97 11.54
C GLY A 328 -5.24 -4.69 10.49
N VAL A 329 -6.24 -4.04 9.88
CA VAL A 329 -7.07 -4.65 8.83
C VAL A 329 -6.23 -4.79 7.56
N PRO A 330 -5.88 -6.01 7.11
CA PRO A 330 -5.15 -6.17 5.86
C PRO A 330 -6.11 -6.09 4.68
N SER A 331 -5.69 -5.38 3.66
CA SER A 331 -6.39 -5.25 2.38
C SER A 331 -5.39 -5.28 1.23
N VAL A 332 -5.87 -5.59 0.03
CA VAL A 332 -5.09 -5.40 -1.21
C VAL A 332 -5.73 -4.32 -2.03
N LEU A 333 -4.90 -3.41 -2.53
CA LEU A 333 -5.28 -2.30 -3.37
C LEU A 333 -4.61 -2.44 -4.73
N ILE A 334 -5.42 -2.29 -5.78
CA ILE A 334 -4.96 -2.26 -7.16
C ILE A 334 -5.39 -0.92 -7.75
N ASP A 335 -4.41 -0.16 -8.23
CA ASP A 335 -4.60 1.21 -8.69
C ASP A 335 -4.23 1.34 -10.16
N ALA A 336 -5.24 1.34 -11.00
CA ALA A 336 -5.13 1.57 -12.43
C ALA A 336 -5.38 3.07 -12.69
N TYR A 337 -4.39 3.90 -12.33
CA TYR A 337 -4.46 5.35 -12.49
C TYR A 337 -4.11 5.78 -13.92
N ASN A 338 -4.98 6.62 -14.50
CA ASN A 338 -4.77 7.28 -15.77
C ASN A 338 -5.01 8.80 -15.62
N PRO A 339 -3.95 9.62 -15.56
CA PRO A 339 -4.07 11.06 -15.32
C PRO A 339 -4.84 11.82 -16.42
N ASN A 340 -5.03 11.20 -17.59
CA ASN A 340 -5.66 11.81 -18.75
C ASN A 340 -7.09 11.33 -19.00
N GLY A 341 -7.70 10.59 -18.07
CA GLY A 341 -9.07 10.12 -18.25
C GLY A 341 -9.52 9.12 -17.19
N SER A 342 -10.12 8.02 -17.67
CA SER A 342 -10.72 7.01 -16.81
C SER A 342 -9.67 6.21 -16.04
N SER A 343 -9.79 6.26 -14.72
CA SER A 343 -9.02 5.51 -13.74
C SER A 343 -9.92 4.53 -13.00
N LEU A 344 -9.31 3.48 -12.45
CA LEU A 344 -9.98 2.48 -11.62
C LEU A 344 -9.12 2.16 -10.42
N LEU A 345 -9.69 2.23 -9.23
CA LEU A 345 -9.08 1.76 -8.00
C LEU A 345 -9.97 0.69 -7.39
N VAL A 346 -9.38 -0.44 -7.01
CA VAL A 346 -10.10 -1.51 -6.31
C VAL A 346 -9.38 -1.82 -5.02
N ILE A 347 -10.13 -1.84 -3.91
CA ILE A 347 -9.66 -2.37 -2.64
C ILE A 347 -10.48 -3.58 -2.23
N PHE A 348 -9.79 -4.52 -1.59
CA PHE A 348 -10.30 -5.82 -1.23
C PHE A 348 -9.88 -6.19 0.19
N THR A 349 -10.81 -6.72 0.99
CA THR A 349 -10.56 -7.20 2.36
C THR A 349 -11.33 -8.49 2.61
N TYR A 350 -10.78 -9.43 3.38
CA TYR A 350 -11.48 -10.65 3.78
C TYR A 350 -11.34 -10.89 5.29
N ASP A 351 -12.47 -11.04 5.99
CA ASP A 351 -12.52 -11.15 7.45
C ASP A 351 -12.45 -12.60 7.98
N GLY A 352 -12.21 -13.58 7.09
CA GLY A 352 -12.24 -15.00 7.40
C GLY A 352 -13.57 -15.70 7.10
N LYS A 353 -14.64 -14.93 6.86
CA LYS A 353 -15.96 -15.43 6.44
C LYS A 353 -16.47 -14.71 5.20
N ARG A 354 -16.24 -13.41 5.11
CA ARG A 354 -16.86 -12.50 4.16
C ARG A 354 -15.81 -11.61 3.52
N MET A 355 -16.12 -11.22 2.30
CA MET A 355 -15.22 -10.52 1.42
C MET A 355 -15.81 -9.17 1.06
N LEU A 356 -15.13 -8.08 1.40
CA LEU A 356 -15.47 -6.76 0.91
C LEU A 356 -14.67 -6.47 -0.37
N MET A 357 -15.37 -5.99 -1.39
CA MET A 357 -14.79 -5.43 -2.61
C MET A 357 -15.33 -4.02 -2.81
N ASN A 358 -14.44 -3.04 -2.95
CA ASN A 358 -14.82 -1.65 -3.22
C ASN A 358 -14.15 -1.19 -4.51
N TRP A 359 -14.97 -1.00 -5.53
CA TRP A 359 -14.60 -0.58 -6.88
C TRP A 359 -14.86 0.92 -7.02
N ILE A 360 -13.85 1.70 -7.38
CA ILE A 360 -13.96 3.14 -7.59
C ILE A 360 -13.46 3.47 -8.99
N ALA A 361 -14.40 3.70 -9.91
CA ALA A 361 -14.12 4.16 -11.26
C ALA A 361 -14.35 5.67 -11.34
N TYR A 362 -13.40 6.40 -11.91
CA TYR A 362 -13.50 7.86 -12.00
C TYR A 362 -12.77 8.44 -13.21
N ASP A 363 -13.24 9.57 -13.70
CA ASP A 363 -12.61 10.34 -14.76
C ASP A 363 -11.91 11.56 -14.14
N VAL A 364 -10.57 11.55 -14.16
CA VAL A 364 -9.72 12.59 -13.57
C VAL A 364 -10.06 13.98 -14.11
N THR A 365 -10.63 14.07 -15.31
CA THR A 365 -10.98 15.34 -15.96
C THR A 365 -12.33 15.92 -15.53
N LYS A 366 -13.14 15.15 -14.80
CA LYS A 366 -14.52 15.51 -14.43
C LYS A 366 -14.75 15.66 -12.93
N ILE A 367 -14.00 14.92 -12.13
CA ILE A 367 -14.18 14.91 -10.68
C ILE A 367 -13.41 16.06 -10.01
N LYS A 368 -13.87 16.46 -8.81
CA LYS A 368 -13.17 17.44 -7.97
C LYS A 368 -12.15 16.82 -7.03
N LEU A 369 -12.38 15.56 -6.64
CA LEU A 369 -11.46 14.84 -5.77
C LEU A 369 -10.17 14.57 -6.54
N SER A 370 -9.05 14.78 -5.88
CA SER A 370 -7.74 14.35 -6.36
C SER A 370 -7.63 12.83 -6.33
N HIS A 371 -6.69 12.31 -7.12
CA HIS A 371 -6.31 10.89 -7.06
C HIS A 371 -5.94 10.45 -5.64
N GLU A 372 -5.19 11.29 -4.92
CA GLU A 372 -4.76 11.02 -3.53
C GLU A 372 -5.95 10.96 -2.56
N GLU A 373 -6.92 11.86 -2.67
CA GLU A 373 -8.14 11.80 -1.86
C GLU A 373 -8.95 10.52 -2.11
N ILE A 374 -9.07 10.09 -3.37
CA ILE A 374 -9.75 8.83 -3.72
C ILE A 374 -8.99 7.63 -3.14
N ARG A 375 -7.67 7.63 -3.24
CA ARG A 375 -6.81 6.57 -2.71
C ARG A 375 -6.91 6.49 -1.19
N ASN A 376 -6.85 7.62 -0.50
CA ASN A 376 -7.06 7.71 0.95
C ASN A 376 -8.44 7.18 1.36
N MET A 377 -9.50 7.49 0.61
CA MET A 377 -10.83 6.91 0.87
C MET A 377 -10.86 5.40 0.69
N ALA A 378 -10.22 4.90 -0.38
CA ALA A 378 -10.21 3.47 -0.66
C ALA A 378 -9.45 2.69 0.42
N GLU A 379 -8.27 3.17 0.82
CA GLU A 379 -7.47 2.56 1.89
C GLU A 379 -8.20 2.46 3.24
N PHE A 380 -9.27 3.24 3.45
CA PHE A 380 -10.05 3.20 4.67
C PHE A 380 -11.06 2.05 4.60
N VAL A 381 -10.66 0.90 5.14
CA VAL A 381 -11.57 -0.22 5.41
C VAL A 381 -11.40 -0.67 6.85
N LYS A 382 -12.50 -0.75 7.60
CA LYS A 382 -12.53 -1.34 8.95
C LYS A 382 -13.51 -2.49 9.02
N VAL A 383 -13.25 -3.43 9.91
CA VAL A 383 -14.15 -4.55 10.21
C VAL A 383 -14.65 -4.42 11.65
N LYS A 384 -15.96 -4.49 11.84
CA LYS A 384 -16.61 -4.37 13.15
C LYS A 384 -16.27 -5.57 14.04
N ASN A 385 -16.10 -5.34 15.34
CA ASN A 385 -15.81 -6.35 16.36
C ASN A 385 -14.51 -7.14 16.12
N MET A 386 -13.54 -6.57 15.40
CA MET A 386 -12.18 -7.10 15.34
C MET A 386 -11.30 -6.30 16.30
N ASP A 387 -11.30 -6.71 17.57
CA ASP A 387 -10.60 -6.02 18.66
C ASP A 387 -9.07 -6.17 18.58
N SER A 388 -8.54 -7.10 17.77
CA SER A 388 -7.11 -7.22 17.44
C SER A 388 -6.91 -8.11 16.21
N TYR A 389 -5.89 -7.81 15.40
CA TYR A 389 -5.44 -8.67 14.30
C TYR A 389 -4.18 -9.39 14.74
N ILE A 390 -4.31 -10.61 15.27
CA ILE A 390 -3.14 -11.39 15.68
C ILE A 390 -2.79 -12.35 14.55
N ASN A 391 -1.55 -12.29 14.06
CA ASN A 391 -1.01 -13.22 13.07
C ASN A 391 -1.82 -13.28 11.77
N THR A 392 -2.30 -12.14 11.25
CA THR A 392 -2.95 -12.17 9.95
C THR A 392 -1.87 -12.35 8.89
N LYS A 393 -1.87 -13.54 8.29
CA LYS A 393 -0.86 -13.98 7.34
C LYS A 393 -1.29 -13.64 5.92
N TRP A 394 -0.48 -12.86 5.22
CA TRP A 394 -0.45 -12.80 3.77
C TRP A 394 0.82 -13.52 3.29
N GLN A 395 0.66 -14.55 2.47
CA GLN A 395 1.81 -15.17 1.81
C GLN A 395 2.05 -14.47 0.47
N PRO A 396 3.29 -14.46 -0.03
CA PRO A 396 3.55 -14.04 -1.40
C PRO A 396 2.61 -14.80 -2.34
N LEU A 397 1.90 -14.04 -3.19
CA LEU A 397 1.10 -14.60 -4.27
C LEU A 397 2.04 -15.50 -5.09
N SER A 398 1.64 -16.73 -5.44
CA SER A 398 2.50 -17.61 -6.24
C SER A 398 1.94 -17.77 -7.64
N GLU A 399 2.83 -17.88 -8.63
CA GLU A 399 2.44 -18.18 -10.01
C GLU A 399 1.72 -19.55 -10.12
N GLU A 400 1.84 -20.42 -9.12
CA GLU A 400 1.24 -21.76 -9.09
C GLU A 400 -0.30 -21.73 -9.10
N TYR A 401 -0.89 -20.64 -8.60
CA TYR A 401 -2.35 -20.45 -8.59
C TYR A 401 -2.86 -19.63 -9.79
N MET A 402 -1.95 -19.17 -10.66
CA MET A 402 -2.30 -18.38 -11.83
C MET A 402 -2.63 -19.27 -13.03
N LEU A 403 -3.81 -19.11 -13.63
CA LEU A 403 -4.17 -19.80 -14.88
C LEU A 403 -3.29 -19.28 -16.04
N ILE A 404 -2.58 -20.21 -16.68
CA ILE A 404 -1.71 -19.99 -17.85
C ILE A 404 -2.53 -19.82 -19.14
#